data_AF-A7SP20-F1
#
_entry.id   AF-A7SP20-F1
#
_cell.length_a   1.000
_cell.length_b   1.000
_cell.length_c   1.000
_cell.angle_alpha   90.00
_cell.angle_beta   90.00
_cell.angle_gamma   90.00
#
_symmetry.space_group_name_H-M   'P 1'
#
loop_
_entity.id
_entity.type
_entity.pdbx_description
1 polymer ?
#
loop_
_entity_poly.entity_id
_entity_poly.type
_entity_poly.pdbx_seq_one_letter_code
_entity_poly.pdbx_strand_id
1 'polypeptide(L)'
;MGGVDYADQKRNDDRIPIKSRRWYRYLAFFLMETAAVNAFILYQNSRSHNKISQLDFRLELIEQLIANFSSRKRKRAADEMEASGESHFPVKVTINRCVNCAERNERKRSTWGCEVTLCVGCFEPYHIK
;
A
#
# COMPACT_ATOMS: atom_id res chain seq x y z
N MET A 1 -38.42 0.69 22.28
CA MET A 1 -38.06 -0.45 21.41
C MET A 1 -37.21 -0.09 20.20
N GLY A 2 -36.99 1.19 19.83
CA GLY A 2 -36.23 1.56 18.62
C GLY A 2 -34.70 1.59 18.71
N GLY A 3 -34.09 0.98 19.74
CA GLY A 3 -32.63 1.00 19.89
C GLY A 3 -31.91 0.19 18.80
N VAL A 4 -32.50 -0.92 18.38
CA VAL A 4 -31.97 -1.76 17.30
C VAL A 4 -32.09 -1.04 15.95
N ASP A 5 -33.25 -0.43 15.67
CA ASP A 5 -33.49 0.34 14.45
C ASP A 5 -32.54 1.53 14.34
N TYR A 6 -32.30 2.23 15.46
CA TYR A 6 -31.38 3.35 15.52
C TYR A 6 -29.93 2.93 15.28
N ALA A 7 -29.52 1.78 15.81
CA ALA A 7 -28.20 1.21 15.54
C ALA A 7 -28.06 0.81 14.06
N ASP A 8 -29.12 0.28 13.45
CA ASP A 8 -29.12 -0.05 12.03
C ASP A 8 -29.05 1.19 11.14
N GLN A 9 -29.80 2.24 11.49
CA GLN A 9 -29.76 3.53 10.82
C GLN A 9 -28.34 4.12 10.82
N LYS A 10 -27.71 4.23 11.99
CA LYS A 10 -26.33 4.77 12.13
C LYS A 10 -25.29 4.02 11.30
N ARG A 11 -25.45 2.70 11.14
CA ARG A 11 -24.56 1.90 10.28
C ARG A 11 -24.84 2.16 8.81
N ASN A 12 -26.11 2.27 8.43
CA ASN A 12 -26.52 2.48 7.05
C ASN A 12 -26.12 3.85 6.50
N ASP A 13 -26.07 4.89 7.33
CA ASP A 13 -25.70 6.26 6.91
C ASP A 13 -24.34 6.32 6.20
N ASP A 14 -23.34 5.59 6.69
CA ASP A 14 -21.97 5.56 6.15
C ASP A 14 -21.57 4.15 5.67
N ARG A 15 -22.51 3.38 5.11
CA ARG A 15 -22.27 1.97 4.76
C ARG A 15 -21.27 1.81 3.63
N ILE A 16 -20.37 0.82 3.76
CA ILE A 16 -19.42 0.45 2.71
C ILE A 16 -20.13 -0.49 1.71
N PRO A 17 -20.25 -0.11 0.42
CA PRO A 17 -20.92 -0.95 -0.57
C PRO A 17 -20.01 -2.07 -1.08
N ILE A 18 -19.94 -3.20 -0.35
CA ILE A 18 -19.22 -4.40 -0.80
C ILE A 18 -20.15 -5.32 -1.59
N LYS A 19 -19.74 -5.67 -2.82
CA LYS A 19 -20.33 -6.77 -3.58
C LYS A 19 -19.40 -7.99 -3.50
N SER A 20 -19.88 -9.12 -2.98
CA SER A 20 -19.12 -10.36 -3.01
C SER A 20 -20.00 -11.60 -3.12
N ARG A 21 -19.52 -12.61 -3.85
CA ARG A 21 -20.17 -13.93 -3.91
C ARG A 21 -19.92 -14.77 -2.65
N ARG A 22 -18.99 -14.36 -1.79
CA ARG A 22 -18.62 -15.08 -0.57
C ARG A 22 -19.33 -14.48 0.64
N TRP A 23 -20.30 -15.21 1.18
CA TRP A 23 -21.20 -14.73 2.23
C TRP A 23 -20.47 -14.22 3.48
N TYR A 24 -19.39 -14.89 3.90
CA TYR A 24 -18.65 -14.55 5.11
C TYR A 24 -17.99 -13.16 5.06
N ARG A 25 -17.74 -12.61 3.86
CA ARG A 25 -17.21 -11.25 3.73
C ARG A 25 -18.22 -10.22 4.21
N TYR A 26 -19.52 -10.44 3.96
CA TYR A 26 -20.57 -9.57 4.49
C TYR A 26 -20.56 -9.54 6.01
N LEU A 27 -20.38 -10.70 6.65
CA LEU A 27 -20.29 -10.78 8.11
C LEU A 27 -19.06 -10.03 8.64
N ALA A 28 -17.90 -10.21 8.00
CA ALA A 28 -16.67 -9.51 8.41
C ALA A 28 -16.83 -7.98 8.33
N PHE A 29 -17.42 -7.47 7.24
CA PHE A 29 -17.66 -6.03 7.10
C PHE A 29 -18.74 -5.52 8.04
N PHE A 30 -19.80 -6.29 8.27
CA PHE A 30 -20.82 -5.96 9.26
C PHE A 30 -20.22 -5.80 10.67
N LEU A 31 -19.31 -6.69 11.08
CA LEU A 31 -18.62 -6.59 12.36
C LEU A 31 -17.71 -5.36 12.43
N MET A 32 -16.96 -5.06 11.36
CA MET A 32 -16.12 -3.87 11.26
C MET A 32 -16.94 -2.57 11.35
N GLU A 33 -18.04 -2.48 10.60
CA GLU A 33 -18.94 -1.31 10.63
C GLU A 33 -19.58 -1.12 12.00
N THR A 34 -20.01 -2.22 12.64
CA THR A 34 -20.58 -2.18 13.99
C THR A 34 -19.53 -1.74 15.02
N ALA A 35 -18.29 -2.23 14.91
CA ALA A 35 -17.19 -1.80 15.77
C ALA A 35 -16.87 -0.30 15.59
N ALA A 36 -16.86 0.20 14.35
CA ALA A 36 -16.62 1.62 14.06
C ALA A 36 -17.71 2.53 14.65
N VAL A 37 -18.99 2.15 14.52
CA VAL A 37 -20.11 2.91 15.13
C VAL A 37 -20.02 2.86 16.66
N ASN A 38 -19.71 1.71 17.25
CA ASN A 38 -19.54 1.60 18.70
C ASN A 38 -18.36 2.45 19.21
N ALA A 39 -17.24 2.47 18.47
CA ALA A 39 -16.10 3.32 18.78
C ALA A 39 -16.47 4.81 18.73
N PHE A 40 -17.27 5.22 17.75
CA PHE A 40 -17.78 6.59 17.67
C PHE A 40 -18.68 6.96 18.85
N ILE A 41 -19.58 6.06 19.27
CA ILE A 41 -20.42 6.27 20.46
C ILE A 41 -19.56 6.41 21.71
N LEU A 42 -18.52 5.59 21.87
CA LEU A 42 -17.58 5.70 22.99
C LEU A 42 -16.79 7.02 22.95
N TYR A 43 -16.37 7.46 21.75
CA TYR A 43 -15.71 8.74 21.55
C TYR A 43 -16.64 9.90 21.99
N GLN A 44 -17.91 9.89 21.58
CA GLN A 44 -18.91 10.89 22.00
C GLN A 44 -19.18 10.88 23.50
N ASN A 45 -19.04 9.74 24.17
CA ASN A 45 -19.20 9.64 25.62
C ASN A 45 -17.95 10.07 26.40
N SER A 46 -16.83 10.35 25.73
CA SER A 46 -15.60 10.78 26.38
C SER A 46 -15.67 12.27 26.78
N ARG A 47 -14.97 12.63 27.87
CA ARG A 47 -15.05 13.96 28.50
C ARG A 47 -14.48 15.10 27.64
N SER A 48 -13.64 14.81 26.66
CA SER A 48 -12.89 15.83 25.89
C SER A 48 -12.95 15.57 24.39
N HIS A 49 -14.11 15.12 23.90
CA HIS A 49 -14.30 14.90 22.47
C HIS A 49 -14.64 16.20 21.75
N ASN A 50 -14.11 16.35 20.55
CA ASN A 50 -14.57 17.38 19.62
C ASN A 50 -15.91 16.95 19.01
N LYS A 51 -16.81 17.90 18.79
CA LYS A 51 -18.06 17.66 18.05
C LYS A 51 -17.74 17.48 16.57
N ILE A 52 -17.53 16.24 16.16
CA ILE A 52 -17.29 15.84 14.77
C ILE A 52 -18.41 14.92 14.29
N SER A 53 -18.62 14.86 12.97
CA SER A 53 -19.58 13.93 12.40
C SER A 53 -19.03 12.50 12.46
N GLN A 54 -19.93 11.51 12.31
CA GLN A 54 -19.52 10.10 12.25
C GLN A 54 -18.60 9.83 11.05
N LEU A 55 -18.83 10.51 9.93
CA LEU A 55 -18.01 10.43 8.73
C LEU A 55 -16.60 10.96 8.98
N ASP A 56 -16.48 12.14 9.61
CA ASP A 56 -15.17 12.73 9.93
C ASP A 56 -14.37 11.84 10.89
N PHE A 57 -15.03 11.31 11.93
CA PHE A 57 -14.43 10.34 12.84
C PHE A 57 -13.89 9.11 12.10
N ARG A 58 -14.63 8.60 11.10
CA ARG A 58 -14.19 7.46 10.29
C ARG A 58 -12.99 7.81 9.41
N LEU A 59 -12.93 9.02 8.85
CA LEU A 59 -11.78 9.47 8.06
C LEU A 59 -10.52 9.51 8.93
N GLU A 60 -10.60 10.12 10.13
CA GLU A 60 -9.50 10.14 11.09
C GLU A 60 -9.08 8.72 11.50
N LEU A 61 -10.04 7.83 11.75
CA LEU A 61 -9.78 6.43 12.08
C LEU A 61 -9.06 5.71 10.93
N ILE A 62 -9.47 5.96 9.67
CA ILE A 62 -8.84 5.37 8.48
C ILE A 62 -7.39 5.85 8.36
N GLU A 63 -7.14 7.15 8.53
CA GLU A 63 -5.79 7.72 8.50
C GLU A 63 -4.89 7.10 9.57
N GLN A 64 -5.41 6.89 10.79
CA GLN A 64 -4.68 6.24 11.88
C GLN A 64 -4.43 4.74 11.63
N LEU A 65 -5.39 4.02 11.04
CA LEU A 65 -5.23 2.60 10.72
C LEU A 65 -4.26 2.37 9.55
N ILE A 66 -4.25 3.28 8.58
CA ILE A 66 -3.28 3.25 7.47
C ILE A 66 -1.90 3.66 7.99
N ALA A 67 -1.80 4.78 8.72
CA ALA A 67 -0.55 5.36 9.23
C ALA A 67 0.59 5.27 8.19
N ASN A 68 1.64 4.48 8.49
CA ASN A 68 2.81 4.28 7.62
C ASN A 68 2.75 2.98 6.80
N PHE A 69 1.60 2.29 6.78
CA PHE A 69 1.43 1.07 6.03
C PHE A 69 1.43 1.34 4.52
N SER A 70 2.32 0.68 3.79
CA SER A 70 2.29 0.65 2.34
C SER A 70 2.31 -0.80 1.86
N SER A 71 1.25 -1.20 1.15
CA SER A 71 1.19 -2.50 0.46
C SER A 71 2.09 -2.56 -0.78
N ARG A 72 2.67 -1.42 -1.19
CA ARG A 72 3.75 -1.41 -2.17
C ARG A 72 4.86 -2.27 -1.61
N LYS A 73 5.16 -3.39 -2.29
CA LYS A 73 6.42 -4.11 -2.10
C LYS A 73 7.49 -3.03 -2.05
N ARG A 74 8.13 -2.81 -0.89
CA ARG A 74 9.30 -1.94 -0.83
C ARG A 74 10.14 -2.40 -2.02
N LYS A 75 10.41 -1.50 -2.97
CA LYS A 75 11.57 -1.74 -3.85
C LYS A 75 12.64 -2.10 -2.83
N ARG A 76 13.26 -3.29 -2.97
CA ARG A 76 14.49 -3.55 -2.21
C ARG A 76 15.24 -2.25 -2.28
N ALA A 77 15.58 -1.67 -1.12
CA ALA A 77 16.48 -0.55 -1.11
C ALA A 77 17.57 -0.99 -2.10
N ALA A 78 17.66 -0.28 -3.23
CA ALA A 78 18.94 -0.24 -3.87
C ALA A 78 19.77 0.30 -2.71
N ASP A 79 20.60 -0.58 -2.13
CA ASP A 79 21.67 -0.12 -1.26
C ASP A 79 22.20 1.14 -1.93
N GLU A 80 22.37 2.17 -1.12
CA GLU A 80 22.98 3.43 -1.55
C GLU A 80 24.21 3.07 -2.37
N MET A 81 24.05 3.09 -3.70
CA MET A 81 25.05 2.65 -4.65
C MET A 81 26.04 3.79 -4.68
N GLU A 82 27.06 3.70 -3.84
CA GLU A 82 28.31 4.40 -4.09
C GLU A 82 28.81 3.87 -5.44
N ALA A 83 28.61 4.67 -6.48
CA ALA A 83 29.25 4.46 -7.76
C ALA A 83 30.76 4.60 -7.53
N SER A 84 31.42 3.53 -7.12
CA SER A 84 32.87 3.42 -7.24
C SER A 84 33.14 3.52 -8.74
N GLY A 85 33.67 4.65 -9.18
CA GLY A 85 33.99 4.95 -10.58
C GLY A 85 35.10 4.09 -11.18
N GLU A 86 35.23 2.84 -10.71
CA GLU A 86 36.15 1.85 -11.24
C GLU A 86 35.52 1.16 -12.46
N SER A 87 36.24 1.21 -13.58
CA SER A 87 35.88 0.53 -14.82
C SER A 87 35.90 -0.98 -14.60
N HIS A 88 34.73 -1.58 -14.42
CA HIS A 88 34.58 -3.03 -14.28
C HIS A 88 33.93 -3.64 -15.52
N PHE A 89 34.14 -4.95 -15.70
CA PHE A 89 33.55 -5.72 -16.79
C PHE A 89 32.22 -6.37 -16.36
N PRO A 90 31.27 -6.59 -17.29
CA PRO A 90 30.04 -7.30 -16.99
C PRO A 90 30.34 -8.74 -16.58
N VAL A 91 29.77 -9.17 -15.45
CA VAL A 91 29.88 -10.51 -14.89
C VAL A 91 28.56 -11.26 -15.10
N LYS A 92 28.59 -12.59 -15.06
CA LYS A 92 27.36 -13.39 -15.09
C LYS A 92 26.60 -13.26 -13.76
N VAL A 93 25.33 -12.91 -13.87
CA VAL A 93 24.40 -12.76 -12.75
C VAL A 93 23.16 -13.63 -12.96
N THR A 94 22.36 -13.81 -11.90
CA THR A 94 21.05 -14.45 -12.02
C THR A 94 20.18 -13.73 -13.04
N ILE A 95 19.46 -14.47 -13.87
CA ILE A 95 18.63 -13.88 -14.92
C ILE A 95 17.60 -12.90 -14.34
N ASN A 96 17.68 -11.64 -14.74
CA ASN A 96 16.75 -10.61 -14.32
C ASN A 96 16.50 -9.59 -15.44
N ARG A 97 15.60 -8.62 -15.21
CA ARG A 97 15.31 -7.54 -16.17
C ARG A 97 16.45 -6.53 -16.19
N CYS A 98 16.79 -6.05 -17.38
CA CYS A 98 17.72 -4.94 -17.53
C CYS A 98 17.12 -3.66 -16.96
N VAL A 99 17.80 -3.02 -16.00
CA VAL A 99 17.34 -1.79 -15.33
C VAL A 99 17.18 -0.64 -16.34
N ASN A 100 18.20 -0.38 -17.15
CA ASN A 100 18.20 0.71 -18.14
C ASN A 100 17.13 0.51 -19.25
N CYS A 101 16.84 -0.73 -19.66
CA CYS A 101 15.74 -1.00 -20.58
C CYS A 101 14.37 -0.79 -19.93
N ALA A 102 14.23 -1.16 -18.66
CA ALA A 102 12.97 -0.98 -17.94
C ALA A 102 12.61 0.51 -17.80
N GLU A 103 13.60 1.39 -17.61
CA GLU A 103 13.41 2.85 -17.63
C GLU A 103 12.89 3.37 -18.98
N ARG A 104 13.31 2.73 -20.07
CA ARG A 104 12.84 3.04 -21.44
C ARG A 104 11.53 2.32 -21.82
N ASN A 105 10.84 1.70 -20.87
CA ASN A 105 9.67 0.84 -21.10
C ASN A 105 9.91 -0.37 -22.04
N GLU A 106 11.17 -0.77 -22.22
CA GLU A 106 11.53 -1.96 -22.99
C GLU A 106 11.62 -3.20 -22.10
N ARG A 107 11.07 -4.33 -22.56
CA ARG A 107 11.17 -5.62 -21.87
C ARG A 107 12.37 -6.41 -22.38
N LYS A 108 13.52 -6.27 -21.70
CA LYS A 108 14.71 -7.11 -21.94
C LYS A 108 15.18 -7.77 -20.65
N ARG A 109 15.54 -9.06 -20.73
CA ARG A 109 16.17 -9.83 -19.65
C ARG A 109 17.61 -10.16 -20.03
N SER A 110 18.50 -10.18 -19.06
CA SER A 110 19.89 -10.55 -19.25
C SER A 110 20.39 -11.44 -18.11
N THR A 111 21.41 -12.22 -18.41
CA THR A 111 22.25 -12.96 -17.46
C THR A 111 23.57 -12.24 -17.19
N TRP A 112 23.68 -11.00 -17.64
CA TRP A 112 24.87 -10.16 -17.56
C TRP A 112 24.56 -8.93 -16.71
N GLY A 113 25.56 -8.43 -16.00
CA GLY A 113 25.42 -7.27 -15.15
C GLY A 113 26.62 -7.11 -14.23
N CYS A 114 26.47 -6.25 -13.25
CA CYS A 114 27.39 -6.12 -12.12
C CYS A 114 26.55 -6.28 -10.85
N GLU A 115 26.54 -5.29 -9.98
CA GLU A 115 25.58 -5.18 -8.87
C GLU A 115 24.15 -5.01 -9.38
N VAL A 116 23.98 -4.47 -10.59
CA VAL A 116 22.72 -4.37 -11.31
C VAL A 116 22.68 -5.24 -12.56
N THR A 117 21.51 -5.79 -12.87
CA THR A 117 21.32 -6.58 -14.11
C THR A 117 21.14 -5.65 -15.31
N LEU A 118 22.02 -5.79 -16.31
CA LEU A 118 22.05 -4.94 -17.51
C LEU A 118 22.22 -5.79 -18.78
N CYS A 119 21.62 -5.34 -19.88
CA CYS A 119 21.92 -5.91 -21.18
C CYS A 119 23.34 -5.49 -21.62
N VAL A 120 24.02 -6.28 -22.46
CA VAL A 120 25.40 -5.94 -22.90
C VAL A 120 25.45 -4.55 -23.55
N GLY A 121 24.50 -4.21 -24.42
CA GLY A 121 24.41 -2.88 -25.02
C GLY A 121 23.93 -1.76 -24.07
N CYS A 122 23.56 -2.11 -22.84
CA CYS A 122 23.07 -1.18 -21.83
C CYS A 122 24.10 -0.89 -20.75
N PHE A 123 25.22 -1.63 -20.73
CA PHE A 123 26.24 -1.59 -19.69
C PHE A 123 26.99 -0.25 -19.68
N GLU A 124 27.67 0.07 -20.77
CA GLU A 124 28.36 1.33 -20.98
C GLU A 124 27.46 2.57 -20.78
N PRO A 125 26.28 2.70 -21.42
CA PRO A 125 25.42 3.88 -21.25
C PRO A 125 24.76 3.98 -19.88
N TYR A 126 24.87 2.97 -19.01
CA TYR A 126 24.40 3.04 -17.63
C TYR A 126 25.48 3.57 -16.68
N HIS A 127 26.76 3.26 -16.94
CA HIS A 127 27.89 3.67 -16.10
C HIS A 127 28.53 5.01 -16.49
N ILE A 128 28.24 5.54 -17.68
CA ILE A 128 28.70 6.87 -18.13
C ILE A 128 27.73 8.00 -17.70
N LYS A 129 26.49 7.66 -17.34
CA LYS A 129 25.48 8.62 -16.87
C LYS A 129 25.78 9.09 -15.45
#